data_AF-A0A960EUY3-F1
#
_entry.id   AF-A0A960EUY3-F1
#
_cell.length_a   1.000
_cell.length_b   1.000
_cell.length_c   1.000
_cell.angle_alpha   90.00
_cell.angle_beta   90.00
_cell.angle_gamma   90.00
#
_symmetry.space_group_name_H-M   'P 1'
#
loop_
_entity.id
_entity.type
_entity.pdbx_description
1 polymer ?
#
loop_
_entity_poly.entity_id
_entity_poly.type
_entity_poly.pdbx_seq_one_letter_code
_entity_poly.pdbx_strand_id
1 'polypeptide(L)'
;MLDDLHAARERVRELERELDTRPGVEVSEELVHARQRLRDADAERAESMRLQRELQSQLDYMQAQLAENERLQLSNSALRESIAAYKVEIEEFRAQFAQLHDDRETVTAFPECLDMDKKFSGRAPTPGAPVGDLAQFVEELQVRMAEDKDALAQGKRLNYRLADLRVFVAGLAMSRLHLLEGTSGTGKTTLPNAFANAVGGEARKVEIQAGWRDKQDLLGYYNSFERVYRESPCLQYLYRAGLDFYSDQIFLIVLDEMNLSHPEQYFADFLSALEDPRADALISISDRSLPQVPAKMQTKTGVQLRLPRNVWFVGTANQDETTFAFAPKTYDRAHVMELQPNAPSVPTASVPGREGPVSVHSLLGAFRAAEGTHANDAARARQFVHDLAPFFNERFRVSWGNRLDQHISRFVPVDLAAGGSVGEALDHLLATKVLKKIQGRHSIRPDALEELAALIEEGWLDRNHGPELTLASIQNEIEELRLG
;
A
#
# COMPACT_ATOMS: atom_id res chain seq x y z
N MET A 1 -71.78 64.81 46.27
CA MET A 1 -70.46 65.49 46.17
C MET A 1 -70.45 66.67 45.18
N LEU A 2 -70.77 66.49 43.89
CA LEU A 2 -70.88 67.62 42.94
C LEU A 2 -72.03 68.57 43.29
N ASP A 3 -73.17 68.00 43.68
CA ASP A 3 -74.36 68.75 44.08
C ASP A 3 -74.17 69.50 45.40
N ASP A 4 -73.44 68.91 46.36
CA ASP A 4 -73.15 69.53 47.66
C ASP A 4 -72.19 70.72 47.55
N LEU A 5 -71.17 70.62 46.68
CA LEU A 5 -70.24 71.71 46.39
C LEU A 5 -70.94 72.87 45.66
N HIS A 6 -71.83 72.54 44.72
CA HIS A 6 -72.62 73.52 43.99
C HIS A 6 -73.58 74.26 44.94
N ALA A 7 -74.26 73.53 45.83
CA ALA A 7 -75.11 74.09 46.87
C ALA A 7 -74.33 74.98 47.85
N ALA A 8 -73.13 74.56 48.28
CA ALA A 8 -72.27 75.35 49.16
C ALA A 8 -71.77 76.65 48.48
N ARG A 9 -71.44 76.62 47.18
CA ARG A 9 -71.04 77.80 46.40
C ARG A 9 -72.18 78.80 46.24
N GLU A 10 -73.37 78.30 45.91
CA GLU A 10 -74.56 79.15 45.78
C GLU A 10 -74.94 79.79 47.12
N ARG A 11 -74.82 79.05 48.24
CA ARG A 11 -75.09 79.60 49.57
C ARG A 11 -74.10 80.69 50.00
N VAL A 12 -72.82 80.55 49.67
CA VAL A 12 -71.82 81.62 49.90
C VAL A 12 -72.15 82.86 49.06
N ARG A 13 -72.51 82.70 47.78
CA ARG A 13 -72.91 83.81 46.89
C ARG A 13 -74.16 84.54 47.37
N GLU A 14 -75.12 83.81 47.92
CA GLU A 14 -76.36 84.36 48.46
C GLU A 14 -76.08 85.22 49.70
N LEU A 15 -75.30 84.69 50.65
CA LEU A 15 -74.90 85.40 51.87
C LEU A 15 -73.99 86.62 51.59
N GLU A 16 -73.15 86.58 50.56
CA GLU A 16 -72.35 87.73 50.11
C GLU A 16 -73.23 88.88 49.60
N ARG A 17 -74.31 88.58 48.86
CA ARG A 17 -75.28 89.60 48.40
C ARG A 17 -76.10 90.19 49.55
N GLU A 18 -76.39 89.40 50.58
CA GLU A 18 -77.16 89.82 51.75
C GLU A 18 -76.32 90.74 52.67
N LEU A 19 -75.03 90.45 52.84
CA LEU A 19 -74.10 91.29 53.62
C LEU A 19 -73.85 92.67 52.98
N ASP A 20 -73.83 92.76 51.65
CA ASP A 20 -73.67 94.02 50.89
C ASP A 20 -74.87 94.97 51.04
N THR A 21 -76.06 94.44 51.34
CA THR A 21 -77.30 95.22 51.43
C THR A 21 -77.70 95.56 52.88
N ARG A 22 -77.28 94.76 53.88
CA ARG A 22 -77.41 95.05 55.32
C ARG A 22 -76.22 94.47 56.12
N PRO A 23 -75.28 95.29 56.62
CA PRO A 23 -74.18 94.79 57.43
C PRO A 23 -74.66 94.45 58.85
N GLY A 24 -74.98 93.17 59.09
CA GLY A 24 -75.35 92.60 60.39
C GLY A 24 -74.35 91.53 60.85
N VAL A 25 -74.11 91.45 62.17
CA VAL A 25 -73.12 90.52 62.76
C VAL A 25 -73.47 89.06 62.49
N GLU A 26 -74.76 88.69 62.54
CA GLU A 26 -75.24 87.31 62.28
C GLU A 26 -74.97 86.83 60.84
N VAL A 27 -75.23 87.66 59.83
CA VAL A 27 -75.00 87.32 58.41
C VAL A 27 -73.50 87.15 58.13
N SER A 28 -72.65 87.93 58.81
CA SER A 28 -71.20 87.80 58.74
C SER A 28 -70.71 86.48 59.32
N GLU A 29 -71.23 86.06 60.48
CA GLU A 29 -70.90 84.77 61.10
C GLU A 29 -71.37 83.58 60.26
N GLU A 30 -72.59 83.63 59.68
CA GLU A 30 -73.08 82.61 58.75
C GLU A 30 -72.22 82.50 57.48
N LEU A 31 -71.79 83.64 56.93
CA LEU A 31 -70.90 83.66 55.75
C LEU A 31 -69.54 83.03 56.06
N VAL A 32 -68.97 83.26 57.24
CA VAL A 32 -67.73 82.61 57.68
C VAL A 32 -67.91 81.10 57.75
N HIS A 33 -69.01 80.62 58.34
CA HIS A 33 -69.31 79.19 58.40
C HIS A 33 -69.56 78.57 57.02
N ALA A 34 -70.25 79.26 56.12
CA ALA A 34 -70.49 78.79 54.75
C ALA A 34 -69.19 78.73 53.93
N ARG A 35 -68.30 79.74 54.07
CA ARG A 35 -66.97 79.73 53.46
C ARG A 35 -66.10 78.60 53.98
N GLN A 36 -66.18 78.30 55.28
CA GLN A 36 -65.44 77.16 55.86
C GLN A 36 -65.94 75.84 55.25
N ARG A 37 -67.26 75.60 55.20
CA ARG A 37 -67.82 74.40 54.56
C ARG A 37 -67.45 74.28 53.07
N LEU A 38 -67.44 75.39 52.34
CA LEU A 38 -67.02 75.39 50.93
C LEU A 38 -65.53 75.03 50.79
N ARG A 39 -64.66 75.54 51.65
CA ARG A 39 -63.23 75.19 51.67
C ARG A 39 -63.02 73.72 52.00
N ASP A 40 -63.74 73.20 52.98
CA ASP A 40 -63.66 71.80 53.39
C ASP A 40 -64.13 70.89 52.23
N ALA A 41 -65.24 71.22 51.58
CA ALA A 41 -65.76 70.47 50.43
C ALA A 41 -64.86 70.57 49.17
N ASP A 42 -64.24 71.73 48.91
CA ASP A 42 -63.24 71.87 47.84
C ASP A 42 -61.95 71.08 48.16
N ALA A 43 -61.55 70.99 49.43
CA ALA A 43 -60.42 70.17 49.88
C ALA A 43 -60.70 68.67 49.72
N GLU A 44 -61.86 68.18 50.15
CA GLU A 44 -62.29 66.78 49.97
C GLU A 44 -62.36 66.39 48.48
N ARG A 45 -62.84 67.29 47.62
CA ARG A 45 -62.87 67.06 46.17
C ARG A 45 -61.48 67.02 45.57
N ALA A 46 -60.57 67.89 46.01
CA ALA A 46 -59.19 67.89 45.56
C ALA A 46 -58.47 66.58 45.98
N GLU A 47 -58.73 66.10 47.19
CA GLU A 47 -58.22 64.84 47.70
C GLU A 47 -58.79 63.64 46.92
N SER A 48 -60.11 63.59 46.70
CA SER A 48 -60.74 62.55 45.87
C SER A 48 -60.20 62.52 44.43
N MET A 49 -60.00 63.69 43.80
CA MET A 49 -59.41 63.76 42.46
C MET A 49 -57.94 63.31 42.45
N ARG A 50 -57.18 63.61 43.50
CA ARG A 50 -55.80 63.13 43.65
C ARG A 50 -55.78 61.61 43.77
N LEU A 51 -56.61 61.05 44.65
CA LEU A 51 -56.71 59.61 44.86
C LEU A 51 -57.16 58.90 43.58
N GLN A 52 -58.12 59.46 42.84
CA GLN A 52 -58.58 58.90 41.56
C GLN A 52 -57.46 58.89 40.50
N ARG A 53 -56.65 59.94 40.41
CA ARG A 53 -55.48 59.97 39.52
C ARG A 53 -54.41 58.95 39.92
N GLU A 54 -54.19 58.79 41.22
CA GLU A 54 -53.24 57.81 41.75
C GLU A 54 -53.71 56.37 41.47
N LEU A 55 -54.99 56.08 41.70
CA LEU A 55 -55.60 54.79 41.36
C LEU A 55 -55.54 54.51 39.86
N GLN A 56 -55.82 55.51 39.02
CA GLN A 56 -55.74 55.37 37.56
C GLN A 56 -54.31 55.06 37.11
N SER A 57 -53.32 55.77 37.65
CA SER A 57 -51.90 55.53 37.35
C SER A 57 -51.47 54.10 37.76
N GLN A 58 -51.94 53.62 38.93
CA GLN A 58 -51.69 52.24 39.36
C GLN A 58 -52.36 51.21 38.43
N LEU A 59 -53.57 51.49 37.97
CA LEU A 59 -54.31 50.62 37.08
C LEU A 59 -53.64 50.53 35.70
N ASP A 60 -53.20 51.67 35.15
CA ASP A 60 -52.45 51.73 33.89
C ASP A 60 -51.11 50.97 34.01
N TYR A 61 -50.41 51.11 35.15
CA TYR A 61 -49.18 50.37 35.43
C TYR A 61 -49.43 48.86 35.49
N MET A 62 -50.47 48.41 36.20
CA MET A 62 -50.83 47.00 36.28
C MET A 62 -51.19 46.42 34.92
N GLN A 63 -51.94 47.16 34.10
CA GLN A 63 -52.30 46.73 32.74
C GLN A 63 -51.06 46.57 31.85
N ALA A 64 -50.10 47.50 31.93
CA ALA A 64 -48.84 47.38 31.20
C ALA A 64 -48.02 46.15 31.64
N GLN A 65 -47.97 45.85 32.94
CA GLN A 65 -47.30 44.65 33.45
C GLN A 65 -47.99 43.36 33.00
N LEU A 66 -49.32 43.35 32.94
CA LEU A 66 -50.10 42.18 32.53
C LEU A 66 -49.86 41.87 31.05
N ALA A 67 -49.86 42.90 30.20
CA ALA A 67 -49.54 42.77 28.77
C ALA A 67 -48.10 42.26 28.53
N GLU A 68 -47.11 42.75 29.30
CA GLU A 68 -45.74 42.25 29.19
C GLU A 68 -45.62 40.79 29.64
N ASN A 69 -46.35 40.38 30.69
CA ASN A 69 -46.35 39.00 31.16
C ASN A 69 -46.96 38.05 30.11
N GLU A 70 -48.08 38.44 29.49
CA GLU A 70 -48.68 37.68 28.38
C GLU A 70 -47.71 37.53 27.20
N ARG A 71 -46.98 38.60 26.86
CA ARG A 71 -45.96 38.57 25.80
C ARG A 71 -44.81 37.62 26.15
N LEU A 72 -44.34 37.64 27.40
CA LEU A 72 -43.30 36.73 27.88
C LEU A 72 -43.77 35.27 27.93
N GLN A 73 -45.05 35.03 28.24
CA GLN A 73 -45.63 33.69 28.22
C GLN A 73 -45.69 33.11 26.79
N LEU A 74 -46.13 33.91 25.82
CA LEU A 74 -46.12 33.54 24.40
C LEU A 74 -44.70 33.28 23.89
N SER A 75 -43.73 34.12 24.27
CA SER A 75 -42.33 33.90 23.91
C SER A 75 -41.77 32.61 24.52
N ASN A 76 -42.09 32.33 25.78
CA ASN A 76 -41.67 31.09 26.44
C ASN A 76 -42.30 29.85 25.82
N SER A 77 -43.58 29.90 25.41
CA SER A 77 -44.22 28.75 24.75
C SER A 77 -43.55 28.45 23.41
N ALA A 78 -43.32 29.48 22.59
CA ALA A 78 -42.63 29.34 21.30
C ALA A 78 -41.20 28.80 21.46
N LEU A 79 -40.44 29.28 22.45
CA LEU A 79 -39.10 28.77 22.74
C LEU A 79 -39.12 27.30 23.19
N ARG A 80 -40.12 26.90 23.99
CA ARG A 80 -40.28 25.49 24.42
C ARG A 80 -40.57 24.57 23.24
N GLU A 81 -41.40 25.00 22.30
CA GLU A 81 -41.68 24.25 21.07
C GLU A 81 -40.41 24.09 20.22
N SER A 82 -39.64 25.16 20.01
CA SER A 82 -38.36 25.08 19.29
C SER A 82 -37.35 24.16 19.97
N ILE A 83 -37.22 24.21 21.30
CA ILE A 83 -36.34 23.30 22.04
C ILE A 83 -36.80 21.85 21.89
N ALA A 84 -38.12 21.59 21.89
CA ALA A 84 -38.64 20.25 21.67
C ALA A 84 -38.32 19.74 20.26
N ALA A 85 -38.48 20.59 19.23
CA ALA A 85 -38.13 20.26 17.85
C ALA A 85 -36.63 19.94 17.70
N TYR A 86 -35.74 20.80 18.22
CA TYR A 86 -34.30 20.55 18.16
C TYR A 86 -33.87 19.29 18.91
N LYS A 87 -34.54 18.93 20.01
CA LYS A 87 -34.25 17.67 20.71
C LYS A 87 -34.58 16.45 19.86
N VAL A 88 -35.70 16.47 19.12
CA VAL A 88 -36.07 15.38 18.21
C VAL A 88 -35.03 15.26 17.09
N GLU A 89 -34.65 16.39 16.49
CA GLU A 89 -33.64 16.41 15.41
C GLU A 89 -32.26 15.92 15.89
N ILE A 90 -31.83 16.29 17.11
CA ILE A 90 -30.60 15.78 17.72
C ILE A 90 -30.66 14.27 17.95
N GLU A 91 -31.80 13.74 18.42
CA GLU A 91 -31.96 12.29 18.63
C GLU A 91 -32.03 11.52 17.30
N GLU A 92 -32.65 12.08 16.25
CA GLU A 92 -32.60 11.52 14.89
C GLU A 92 -31.17 11.49 14.35
N PHE A 93 -30.40 12.58 14.48
CA PHE A 93 -29.00 12.60 14.10
C PHE A 93 -28.15 11.61 14.89
N ARG A 94 -28.39 11.48 16.21
CA ARG A 94 -27.72 10.48 17.05
C ARG A 94 -28.04 9.06 16.60
N ALA A 95 -29.30 8.76 16.26
CA ALA A 95 -29.71 7.46 15.77
C ALA A 95 -29.06 7.13 14.42
N GLN A 96 -29.03 8.07 13.47
CA GLN A 96 -28.34 7.92 12.20
C GLN A 96 -26.83 7.69 12.39
N PHE A 97 -26.21 8.43 13.31
CA PHE A 97 -24.78 8.29 13.60
C PHE A 97 -24.46 6.95 14.29
N ALA A 98 -25.32 6.50 15.20
CA ALA A 98 -25.20 5.19 15.85
C ALA A 98 -25.33 4.06 14.83
N GLN A 99 -26.31 4.14 13.92
CA GLN A 99 -26.50 3.15 12.85
C GLN A 99 -25.29 3.07 11.91
N LEU A 100 -24.73 4.22 11.51
CA LEU A 100 -23.49 4.29 10.73
C LEU A 100 -22.25 3.78 11.49
N HIS A 101 -22.25 3.88 12.82
CA HIS A 101 -21.16 3.41 13.65
C HIS A 101 -21.22 1.89 13.87
N ASP A 102 -22.41 1.32 14.05
CA ASP A 102 -22.62 -0.12 14.25
C ASP A 102 -22.26 -0.92 12.99
N ASP A 103 -22.64 -0.43 11.81
CA ASP A 103 -22.21 -1.00 10.50
C ASP A 103 -20.68 -0.97 10.30
N ARG A 104 -19.99 -0.06 11.00
CA ARG A 104 -18.52 0.11 10.93
C ARG A 104 -17.73 -0.78 11.91
N GLU A 105 -18.34 -1.34 12.96
CA GLU A 105 -17.63 -2.21 13.91
C GLU A 105 -17.30 -3.60 13.33
N THR A 106 -18.00 -4.04 12.28
CA THR A 106 -17.70 -5.27 11.55
C THR A 106 -16.59 -5.15 10.50
N VAL A 107 -15.98 -3.96 10.35
CA VAL A 107 -14.99 -3.72 9.30
C VAL A 107 -13.66 -4.36 9.68
N THR A 108 -13.38 -5.51 9.07
CA THR A 108 -12.11 -6.21 9.20
C THR A 108 -10.99 -5.41 8.54
N ALA A 109 -9.82 -5.33 9.17
CA ALA A 109 -8.71 -4.56 8.60
C ALA A 109 -8.20 -5.15 7.26
N PHE A 110 -8.39 -6.45 7.02
CA PHE A 110 -7.90 -7.15 5.83
C PHE A 110 -9.01 -8.00 5.17
N PRO A 111 -10.00 -7.38 4.52
CA PRO A 111 -11.15 -8.09 3.98
C PRO A 111 -10.77 -9.22 2.98
N GLU A 112 -9.81 -9.01 2.10
CA GLU A 112 -9.48 -9.96 1.03
C GLU A 112 -8.66 -11.15 1.57
N CYS A 113 -7.60 -10.88 2.33
CA CYS A 113 -6.83 -11.95 2.97
C CYS A 113 -7.67 -12.79 3.94
N LEU A 114 -8.60 -12.19 4.69
CA LEU A 114 -9.50 -12.94 5.59
C LEU A 114 -10.54 -13.75 4.82
N ASP A 115 -11.01 -13.29 3.67
CA ASP A 115 -11.86 -14.12 2.80
C ASP A 115 -11.10 -15.35 2.30
N MET A 116 -9.82 -15.20 1.95
CA MET A 116 -8.97 -16.33 1.58
C MET A 116 -8.80 -17.32 2.74
N ASP A 117 -8.62 -16.84 3.98
CA ASP A 117 -8.60 -17.71 5.16
C ASP A 117 -9.90 -18.51 5.26
N LYS A 118 -11.07 -17.87 5.13
CA LYS A 118 -12.37 -18.57 5.18
C LYS A 118 -12.50 -19.61 4.07
N LYS A 119 -12.02 -19.30 2.86
CA LYS A 119 -12.15 -20.17 1.69
C LYS A 119 -11.22 -21.38 1.73
N PHE A 120 -10.01 -21.22 2.25
CA PHE A 120 -8.94 -22.23 2.19
C PHE A 120 -8.55 -22.84 3.53
N SER A 121 -9.08 -22.34 4.66
CA SER A 121 -8.85 -22.93 5.98
C SER A 121 -9.25 -24.42 6.00
N GLY A 122 -8.34 -25.25 6.52
CA GLY A 122 -8.54 -26.69 6.65
C GLY A 122 -8.45 -27.50 5.35
N ARG A 123 -8.17 -26.87 4.20
CA ARG A 123 -7.92 -27.62 2.96
C ARG A 123 -6.52 -28.23 2.97
N ALA A 124 -6.43 -29.48 2.52
CA ALA A 124 -5.14 -30.16 2.37
C ALA A 124 -4.29 -29.49 1.26
N PRO A 125 -2.95 -29.52 1.38
CA PRO A 125 -2.05 -29.08 0.31
C PRO A 125 -2.38 -29.77 -1.01
N THR A 126 -2.34 -29.03 -2.11
CA THR A 126 -2.46 -29.62 -3.44
C THR A 126 -1.29 -30.56 -3.68
N PRO A 127 -1.52 -31.82 -4.10
CA PRO A 127 -0.43 -32.72 -4.43
C PRO A 127 0.33 -32.17 -5.64
N GLY A 128 1.65 -32.00 -5.48
CA GLY A 128 2.54 -31.60 -6.56
C GLY A 128 3.15 -32.80 -7.27
N ALA A 129 3.31 -32.70 -8.58
CA ALA A 129 4.04 -33.66 -9.39
C ALA A 129 5.56 -33.56 -9.14
N PRO A 130 6.27 -34.69 -9.07
CA PRO A 130 7.72 -34.69 -8.89
C PRO A 130 8.44 -34.16 -10.14
N VAL A 131 9.60 -33.53 -9.94
CA VAL A 131 10.47 -33.03 -11.01
C VAL A 131 11.26 -34.17 -11.67
N GLY A 132 11.69 -35.16 -10.89
CA GLY A 132 12.53 -36.25 -11.40
C GLY A 132 13.93 -35.76 -11.79
N ASP A 133 14.37 -36.14 -12.99
CA ASP A 133 15.65 -35.72 -13.57
C ASP A 133 15.58 -34.28 -14.12
N LEU A 134 16.59 -33.46 -13.82
CA LEU A 134 16.58 -32.03 -14.17
C LEU A 134 16.77 -31.79 -15.68
N ALA A 135 17.57 -32.60 -16.36
CA ALA A 135 17.76 -32.46 -17.81
C ALA A 135 16.46 -32.77 -18.56
N GLN A 136 15.82 -33.90 -18.22
CA GLN A 136 14.50 -34.24 -18.75
C GLN A 136 13.46 -33.17 -18.40
N PHE A 137 13.47 -32.66 -17.17
CA PHE A 137 12.56 -31.60 -16.75
C PHE A 137 12.68 -30.33 -17.62
N VAL A 138 13.89 -29.90 -17.95
CA VAL A 138 14.12 -28.71 -18.80
C VAL A 138 13.73 -28.96 -20.25
N GLU A 139 13.99 -30.16 -20.79
CA GLU A 139 13.52 -30.55 -22.12
C GLU A 139 11.98 -30.57 -22.20
N GLU A 140 11.32 -31.17 -21.20
CA GLU A 140 9.86 -31.16 -21.10
C GLU A 140 9.32 -29.74 -20.98
N LEU A 141 9.97 -28.89 -20.18
CA LEU A 141 9.60 -27.49 -20.01
C LEU A 141 9.66 -26.73 -21.34
N GLN A 142 10.72 -26.92 -22.14
CA GLN A 142 10.88 -26.29 -23.45
C GLN A 142 9.70 -26.62 -24.37
N VAL A 143 9.34 -27.90 -24.46
CA VAL A 143 8.24 -28.35 -25.32
C VAL A 143 6.89 -27.86 -24.78
N ARG A 144 6.66 -27.91 -23.47
CA ARG A 144 5.41 -27.40 -22.86
C ARG A 144 5.20 -25.92 -23.09
N MET A 145 6.26 -25.11 -23.01
CA MET A 145 6.19 -23.67 -23.29
C MET A 145 5.92 -23.42 -24.77
N ALA A 146 6.55 -24.16 -25.68
CA ALA A 146 6.31 -24.07 -27.11
C ALA A 146 4.87 -24.46 -27.50
N GLU A 147 4.25 -25.37 -26.74
CA GLU A 147 2.87 -25.86 -26.94
C GLU A 147 1.85 -25.20 -25.98
N ASP A 148 2.16 -24.02 -25.43
CA ASP A 148 1.25 -23.27 -24.56
C ASP A 148 -0.06 -22.93 -25.30
N LYS A 149 -1.19 -23.37 -24.73
CA LYS A 149 -2.51 -23.28 -25.38
C LYS A 149 -2.96 -21.85 -25.62
N ASP A 150 -2.68 -20.96 -24.67
CA ASP A 150 -3.12 -19.57 -24.74
C ASP A 150 -2.29 -18.79 -25.77
N ALA A 151 -0.99 -19.06 -25.83
CA ALA A 151 -0.11 -18.51 -26.85
C ALA A 151 -0.49 -19.00 -28.26
N LEU A 152 -0.72 -20.31 -28.42
CA LEU A 152 -1.13 -20.91 -29.69
C LEU A 152 -2.49 -20.37 -30.16
N ALA A 153 -3.44 -20.16 -29.24
CA ALA A 153 -4.73 -19.53 -29.55
C ALA A 153 -4.59 -18.09 -30.08
N GLN A 154 -3.52 -17.39 -29.69
CA GLN A 154 -3.16 -16.06 -30.21
C GLN A 154 -2.28 -16.12 -31.47
N GLY A 155 -2.07 -17.30 -32.05
CA GLY A 155 -1.20 -17.50 -33.22
C GLY A 155 0.29 -17.31 -32.92
N LYS A 156 0.70 -17.39 -31.65
CA LYS A 156 2.08 -17.25 -31.20
C LYS A 156 2.62 -18.60 -30.76
N ARG A 157 3.94 -18.79 -30.89
CA ARG A 157 4.65 -19.96 -30.38
C ARG A 157 5.84 -19.52 -29.55
N LEU A 158 5.90 -19.96 -28.29
CA LEU A 158 6.90 -19.50 -27.33
C LEU A 158 8.13 -20.41 -27.39
N ASN A 159 9.01 -20.14 -28.34
CA ASN A 159 10.25 -20.88 -28.47
C ASN A 159 11.33 -20.28 -27.57
N TYR A 160 12.05 -21.12 -26.84
CA TYR A 160 13.20 -20.75 -26.02
C TYR A 160 14.33 -21.73 -26.28
N ARG A 161 15.60 -21.28 -26.20
CA ARG A 161 16.75 -22.18 -26.33
C ARG A 161 16.86 -23.01 -25.04
N LEU A 162 17.33 -24.25 -25.13
CA LEU A 162 17.57 -25.07 -23.94
C LEU A 162 18.58 -24.40 -23.00
N ALA A 163 19.62 -23.74 -23.54
CA ALA A 163 20.56 -22.95 -22.75
C ALA A 163 19.87 -21.87 -21.89
N ASP A 164 18.92 -21.12 -22.46
CA ASP A 164 18.19 -20.09 -21.72
C ASP A 164 17.37 -20.69 -20.56
N LEU A 165 16.72 -21.84 -20.80
CA LEU A 165 15.92 -22.50 -19.78
C LEU A 165 16.77 -23.14 -18.69
N ARG A 166 17.93 -23.72 -19.03
CA ARG A 166 18.92 -24.25 -18.07
C ARG A 166 19.39 -23.12 -17.14
N VAL A 167 19.80 -21.98 -17.70
CA VAL A 167 20.19 -20.79 -16.95
C VAL A 167 19.05 -20.26 -16.09
N PHE A 168 17.82 -20.21 -16.60
CA PHE A 168 16.67 -19.75 -15.83
C PHE A 168 16.40 -20.66 -14.63
N VAL A 169 16.40 -21.98 -14.82
CA VAL A 169 16.17 -22.98 -13.76
C VAL A 169 17.31 -23.00 -12.74
N ALA A 170 18.57 -22.94 -13.18
CA ALA A 170 19.72 -22.79 -12.30
C ALA A 170 19.68 -21.48 -11.50
N GLY A 171 19.17 -20.42 -12.12
CA GLY A 171 18.88 -19.14 -11.47
C GLY A 171 17.92 -19.27 -10.29
N LEU A 172 16.88 -20.13 -10.38
CA LEU A 172 15.89 -20.34 -9.31
C LEU A 172 16.53 -20.98 -8.07
N ALA A 173 17.56 -21.81 -8.25
CA ALA A 173 18.35 -22.38 -7.17
C ALA A 173 19.32 -21.35 -6.57
N MET A 174 19.88 -20.49 -7.41
CA MET A 174 20.83 -19.45 -7.03
C MET A 174 20.20 -18.34 -6.20
N SER A 175 19.09 -17.76 -6.66
CA SER A 175 18.44 -16.61 -6.04
C SER A 175 16.92 -16.65 -6.20
N ARG A 176 16.22 -15.95 -5.30
CA ARG A 176 14.77 -15.73 -5.38
C ARG A 176 14.39 -14.44 -6.11
N LEU A 177 15.37 -13.62 -6.47
CA LEU A 177 15.20 -12.44 -7.30
C LEU A 177 15.91 -12.66 -8.62
N HIS A 178 15.17 -12.56 -9.72
CA HIS A 178 15.66 -12.66 -11.08
C HIS A 178 15.53 -11.29 -11.75
N LEU A 179 16.55 -10.87 -12.49
CA LEU A 179 16.52 -9.70 -13.36
C LEU A 179 16.67 -10.19 -14.79
N LEU A 180 15.63 -9.96 -15.58
CA LEU A 180 15.61 -10.26 -17.01
C LEU A 180 15.85 -8.96 -17.77
N GLU A 181 16.94 -8.92 -18.51
CA GLU A 181 17.38 -7.78 -19.31
C GLU A 181 17.38 -8.10 -20.80
N GLY A 182 17.38 -7.05 -21.61
CA GLY A 182 17.44 -7.13 -23.06
C GLY A 182 16.59 -6.05 -23.70
N THR A 183 16.63 -5.99 -25.03
CA THR A 183 15.85 -5.02 -25.81
C THR A 183 14.34 -5.28 -25.71
N SER A 184 13.52 -4.30 -26.11
CA SER A 184 12.07 -4.48 -26.14
C SER A 184 11.68 -5.63 -27.08
N GLY A 185 10.71 -6.44 -26.66
CA GLY A 185 10.20 -7.57 -27.47
C GLY A 185 10.99 -8.89 -27.37
N THR A 186 12.03 -9.00 -26.54
CA THR A 186 12.80 -10.26 -26.34
C THR A 186 12.11 -11.31 -25.47
N GLY A 187 10.90 -11.03 -24.98
CA GLY A 187 10.11 -11.98 -24.20
C GLY A 187 10.41 -11.99 -22.70
N LYS A 188 11.00 -10.91 -22.14
CA LYS A 188 11.30 -10.75 -20.71
C LYS A 188 10.09 -11.00 -19.80
N THR A 189 8.94 -10.42 -20.13
CA THR A 189 7.69 -10.63 -19.38
C THR A 189 7.05 -11.97 -19.74
N THR A 190 7.24 -12.47 -20.97
CA THR A 190 6.64 -13.72 -21.46
C THR A 190 7.29 -14.96 -20.84
N LEU A 191 8.61 -14.99 -20.67
CA LEU A 191 9.36 -16.12 -20.13
C LEU A 191 8.84 -16.60 -18.76
N PRO A 192 8.74 -15.74 -17.73
CA PRO A 192 8.26 -16.17 -16.42
C PRO A 192 6.79 -16.61 -16.44
N ASN A 193 5.94 -15.95 -17.24
CA ASN A 193 4.54 -16.36 -17.38
C ASN A 193 4.43 -17.74 -18.05
N ALA A 194 5.17 -17.96 -19.13
CA ALA A 194 5.21 -19.24 -19.84
C ALA A 194 5.78 -20.36 -18.97
N PHE A 195 6.82 -20.06 -18.18
CA PHE A 195 7.37 -20.99 -17.20
C PHE A 195 6.32 -21.39 -16.16
N ALA A 196 5.63 -20.41 -15.54
CA ALA A 196 4.60 -20.68 -14.54
C ALA A 196 3.47 -21.55 -15.11
N ASN A 197 2.98 -21.25 -16.30
CA ASN A 197 1.98 -22.07 -16.99
C ASN A 197 2.48 -23.49 -17.24
N ALA A 198 3.70 -23.64 -17.77
CA ALA A 198 4.27 -24.95 -18.11
C ALA A 198 4.51 -25.85 -16.89
N VAL A 199 4.78 -25.26 -15.72
CA VAL A 199 4.92 -26.00 -14.45
C VAL A 199 3.60 -26.11 -13.68
N GLY A 200 2.49 -25.58 -14.20
CA GLY A 200 1.20 -25.52 -13.51
C GLY A 200 1.20 -24.64 -12.26
N GLY A 201 2.19 -23.75 -12.14
CA GLY A 201 2.23 -22.72 -11.11
C GLY A 201 1.40 -21.49 -11.47
N GLU A 202 1.58 -20.43 -10.72
CA GLU A 202 0.95 -19.14 -11.00
C GLU A 202 2.02 -18.06 -11.25
N ALA A 203 1.71 -17.10 -12.11
CA ALA A 203 2.47 -15.87 -12.25
C ALA A 203 1.55 -14.66 -12.15
N ARG A 204 1.97 -13.62 -11.41
CA ARG A 204 1.27 -12.33 -11.36
C ARG A 204 2.18 -11.21 -11.84
N LYS A 205 1.73 -10.54 -12.90
CA LYS A 205 2.35 -9.31 -13.38
C LYS A 205 1.97 -8.12 -12.49
N VAL A 206 2.95 -7.32 -12.12
CA VAL A 206 2.81 -6.06 -11.39
C VAL A 206 3.49 -4.99 -12.22
N GLU A 207 2.70 -4.05 -12.74
CA GLU A 207 3.18 -2.95 -13.57
C GLU A 207 3.72 -1.82 -12.69
N ILE A 208 5.04 -1.70 -12.63
CA ILE A 208 5.69 -0.66 -11.83
C ILE A 208 5.40 0.69 -12.47
N GLN A 209 5.05 1.69 -11.65
CA GLN A 209 4.83 3.05 -12.14
C GLN A 209 6.02 3.94 -11.84
N ALA A 210 6.17 5.00 -12.64
CA ALA A 210 7.14 6.05 -12.37
C ALA A 210 6.80 6.76 -11.06
N GLY A 211 7.81 6.93 -10.20
CA GLY A 211 7.68 7.65 -8.94
C GLY A 211 7.22 6.82 -7.75
N TRP A 212 7.24 5.49 -7.84
CA TRP A 212 7.13 4.62 -6.66
C TRP A 212 8.30 4.86 -5.72
N ARG A 213 8.01 5.05 -4.42
CA ARG A 213 8.99 5.47 -3.42
C ARG A 213 9.04 4.57 -2.20
N ASP A 214 8.01 3.79 -1.95
CA ASP A 214 7.99 2.93 -0.79
C ASP A 214 7.18 1.65 -1.01
N LYS A 215 7.23 0.77 -0.01
CA LYS A 215 6.54 -0.52 -0.06
C LYS A 215 5.02 -0.40 -0.17
N GLN A 216 4.42 0.74 0.18
CA GLN A 216 2.97 0.91 0.11
C GLN A 216 2.49 0.94 -1.34
N ASP A 217 3.32 1.41 -2.27
CA ASP A 217 3.03 1.34 -3.70
C ASP A 217 2.89 -0.12 -4.17
N LEU A 218 3.69 -1.03 -3.59
CA LEU A 218 3.67 -2.45 -3.93
C LEU A 218 2.66 -3.26 -3.11
N LEU A 219 2.55 -3.03 -1.81
CA LEU A 219 1.77 -3.86 -0.87
C LEU A 219 0.43 -3.25 -0.48
N GLY A 220 0.22 -1.96 -0.75
CA GLY A 220 -0.94 -1.21 -0.30
C GLY A 220 -0.68 -0.47 1.02
N TYR A 221 -1.72 0.13 1.56
CA TYR A 221 -1.62 0.97 2.75
C TYR A 221 -2.86 0.85 3.64
N TYR A 222 -2.71 1.19 4.91
CA TYR A 222 -3.82 1.26 5.84
C TYR A 222 -4.55 2.60 5.73
N ASN A 223 -5.83 2.59 5.33
CA ASN A 223 -6.68 3.76 5.38
C ASN A 223 -7.23 3.94 6.80
N SER A 224 -6.74 4.96 7.51
CA SER A 224 -7.15 5.24 8.90
C SER A 224 -8.59 5.74 9.03
N PHE A 225 -9.17 6.33 7.99
CA PHE A 225 -10.56 6.81 7.99
C PHE A 225 -11.54 5.65 7.84
N GLU A 226 -11.24 4.73 6.93
CA GLU A 226 -12.06 3.53 6.67
C GLU A 226 -11.76 2.39 7.64
N ARG A 227 -10.60 2.45 8.33
CA ARG A 227 -10.06 1.38 9.17
C ARG A 227 -9.81 0.07 8.41
N VAL A 228 -9.57 0.18 7.10
CA VAL A 228 -9.31 -0.94 6.19
C VAL A 228 -7.94 -0.78 5.56
N TYR A 229 -7.21 -1.88 5.48
CA TYR A 229 -6.03 -1.98 4.66
C TYR A 229 -6.44 -2.11 3.20
N ARG A 230 -6.01 -1.18 2.36
CA ARG A 230 -6.18 -1.23 0.91
C ARG A 230 -5.18 -2.24 0.36
N GLU A 231 -5.54 -3.52 0.45
CA GLU A 231 -4.70 -4.64 0.04
C GLU A 231 -4.41 -4.62 -1.45
N SER A 232 -3.16 -4.46 -1.84
CA SER A 232 -2.80 -4.45 -3.25
C SER A 232 -2.99 -5.84 -3.87
N PRO A 233 -3.22 -5.91 -5.20
CA PRO A 233 -3.04 -7.11 -6.00
C PRO A 233 -1.83 -7.98 -5.62
N CYS A 234 -0.68 -7.36 -5.37
CA CYS A 234 0.55 -8.05 -5.02
C CYS A 234 0.47 -8.65 -3.61
N LEU A 235 -0.03 -7.90 -2.62
CA LEU A 235 -0.20 -8.39 -1.25
C LEU A 235 -1.15 -9.59 -1.19
N GLN A 236 -2.31 -9.50 -1.85
CA GLN A 236 -3.28 -10.59 -1.93
C GLN A 236 -2.67 -11.85 -2.54
N TYR A 237 -1.85 -11.69 -3.58
CA TYR A 237 -1.16 -12.79 -4.26
C TYR A 237 -0.08 -13.43 -3.39
N LEU A 238 0.73 -12.61 -2.71
CA LEU A 238 1.72 -13.08 -1.73
C LEU A 238 1.06 -13.82 -0.58
N TYR A 239 -0.08 -13.32 -0.08
CA TYR A 239 -0.83 -13.97 0.99
C TYR A 239 -1.36 -15.33 0.54
N ARG A 240 -1.97 -15.40 -0.64
CA ARG A 240 -2.45 -16.64 -1.25
C ARG A 240 -1.36 -17.70 -1.38
N ALA A 241 -0.18 -17.31 -1.86
CA ALA A 241 0.97 -18.21 -2.00
C ALA A 241 1.42 -18.84 -0.67
N GLY A 242 1.17 -18.16 0.46
CA GLY A 242 1.49 -18.62 1.81
C GLY A 242 0.44 -19.51 2.48
N LEU A 243 -0.71 -19.73 1.84
CA LEU A 243 -1.73 -20.65 2.35
C LEU A 243 -1.27 -22.11 2.19
N ASP A 244 -1.63 -22.97 3.14
CA ASP A 244 -1.17 -24.38 3.13
C ASP A 244 -1.66 -25.15 1.90
N PHE A 245 -2.81 -24.76 1.34
CA PHE A 245 -3.34 -25.31 0.09
C PHE A 245 -2.39 -25.13 -1.10
N TYR A 246 -1.63 -24.02 -1.14
CA TYR A 246 -0.75 -23.60 -2.23
C TYR A 246 0.74 -23.78 -1.89
N SER A 247 1.10 -24.26 -0.70
CA SER A 247 2.47 -24.23 -0.19
C SER A 247 3.47 -25.03 -1.01
N ASP A 248 3.01 -25.98 -1.83
CA ASP A 248 3.84 -26.81 -2.70
C ASP A 248 3.73 -26.47 -4.19
N GLN A 249 3.10 -25.33 -4.54
CA GLN A 249 3.01 -24.83 -5.93
C GLN A 249 3.94 -23.63 -6.14
N ILE A 250 4.49 -23.47 -7.35
CA ILE A 250 5.39 -22.37 -7.71
C ILE A 250 4.59 -21.09 -7.96
N PHE A 251 4.99 -19.97 -7.35
CA PHE A 251 4.44 -18.64 -7.57
C PHE A 251 5.52 -17.68 -8.07
N LEU A 252 5.22 -16.94 -9.13
CA LEU A 252 6.09 -15.89 -9.67
C LEU A 252 5.43 -14.53 -9.56
N ILE A 253 6.17 -13.53 -9.11
CA ILE A 253 5.76 -12.12 -9.18
C ILE A 253 6.64 -11.44 -10.21
N VAL A 254 6.04 -11.05 -11.34
CA VAL A 254 6.73 -10.39 -12.44
C VAL A 254 6.60 -8.89 -12.25
N LEU A 255 7.67 -8.25 -11.77
CA LEU A 255 7.78 -6.80 -11.62
C LEU A 255 8.13 -6.21 -12.99
N ASP A 256 7.11 -5.80 -13.74
CA ASP A 256 7.26 -5.34 -15.11
C ASP A 256 7.84 -3.92 -15.13
N GLU A 257 8.89 -3.71 -15.91
CA GLU A 257 9.68 -2.47 -15.94
C GLU A 257 10.15 -2.06 -14.54
N MET A 258 10.78 -3.02 -13.85
CA MET A 258 11.25 -2.87 -12.47
C MET A 258 12.11 -1.63 -12.27
N ASN A 259 12.86 -1.22 -13.29
CA ASN A 259 13.75 -0.07 -13.30
C ASN A 259 13.10 1.27 -13.72
N LEU A 260 11.78 1.33 -13.88
CA LEU A 260 11.05 2.60 -14.06
C LEU A 260 11.03 3.46 -12.77
N SER A 261 11.23 2.81 -11.63
CA SER A 261 11.44 3.43 -10.31
C SER A 261 12.61 2.74 -9.61
N HIS A 262 13.12 3.34 -8.53
CA HIS A 262 14.25 2.81 -7.74
C HIS A 262 13.84 1.58 -6.91
N PRO A 263 14.22 0.33 -7.26
CA PRO A 263 13.76 -0.84 -6.52
C PRO A 263 14.31 -0.90 -5.10
N GLU A 264 15.46 -0.29 -4.86
CA GLU A 264 16.01 -0.13 -3.51
C GLU A 264 15.13 0.70 -2.56
N GLN A 265 14.12 1.39 -3.08
CA GLN A 265 13.14 2.15 -2.28
C GLN A 265 11.87 1.32 -2.05
N TYR A 266 11.11 1.01 -3.11
CA TYR A 266 9.82 0.32 -2.97
C TYR A 266 9.94 -1.19 -2.67
N PHE A 267 11.07 -1.81 -3.02
CA PHE A 267 11.33 -3.24 -2.83
C PHE A 267 12.34 -3.52 -1.70
N ALA A 268 12.67 -2.51 -0.89
CA ALA A 268 13.72 -2.57 0.14
C ALA A 268 13.52 -3.72 1.15
N ASP A 269 12.32 -3.85 1.71
CA ASP A 269 11.98 -4.88 2.71
C ASP A 269 12.16 -6.29 2.13
N PHE A 270 11.82 -6.48 0.85
CA PHE A 270 12.04 -7.75 0.16
C PHE A 270 13.51 -8.02 -0.09
N LEU A 271 14.26 -7.02 -0.57
CA LEU A 271 15.71 -7.16 -0.76
C LEU A 271 16.40 -7.56 0.54
N SER A 272 15.95 -7.05 1.68
CA SER A 272 16.46 -7.43 3.01
C SER A 272 16.02 -8.85 3.41
N ALA A 273 14.74 -9.18 3.26
CA ALA A 273 14.21 -10.51 3.57
C ALA A 273 14.82 -11.63 2.70
N LEU A 274 15.31 -11.30 1.51
CA LEU A 274 15.99 -12.21 0.60
C LEU A 274 17.49 -12.40 0.89
N GLU A 275 18.09 -11.68 1.86
CA GLU A 275 19.52 -11.77 2.12
C GLU A 275 19.96 -13.05 2.82
N ASP A 276 19.20 -13.50 3.83
CA ASP A 276 19.53 -14.68 4.61
C ASP A 276 18.41 -15.74 4.50
N PRO A 277 18.65 -16.85 3.78
CA PRO A 277 17.71 -17.97 3.68
C PRO A 277 17.38 -18.66 5.02
N ARG A 278 18.21 -18.44 6.06
CA ARG A 278 18.04 -19.01 7.41
C ARG A 278 17.22 -18.12 8.32
N ALA A 279 17.12 -16.82 8.00
CA ALA A 279 16.33 -15.87 8.76
C ALA A 279 14.84 -16.04 8.45
N ASP A 280 14.01 -15.67 9.42
CA ASP A 280 12.57 -15.51 9.18
C ASP A 280 12.38 -14.30 8.27
N ALA A 281 12.20 -14.57 6.97
CA ALA A 281 11.91 -13.57 5.95
C ALA A 281 10.53 -12.93 6.22
N LEU A 282 10.50 -11.91 7.08
CA LEU A 282 9.30 -11.18 7.50
C LEU A 282 9.26 -9.83 6.81
N ILE A 283 8.14 -9.52 6.17
CA ILE A 283 7.86 -8.25 5.51
C ILE A 283 6.91 -7.45 6.40
N SER A 284 7.28 -6.23 6.79
CA SER A 284 6.40 -5.37 7.59
C SER A 284 5.26 -4.80 6.74
N ILE A 285 4.03 -5.16 7.06
CA ILE A 285 2.80 -4.67 6.41
C ILE A 285 2.29 -3.40 7.11
N SER A 286 2.35 -3.38 8.44
CA SER A 286 2.01 -2.21 9.25
C SER A 286 2.78 -2.23 10.56
N ASP A 287 3.32 -1.09 10.99
CA ASP A 287 3.98 -0.97 12.30
C ASP A 287 2.96 -0.90 13.45
N ARG A 288 1.68 -0.68 13.13
CA ARG A 288 0.58 -0.62 14.10
C ARG A 288 -0.04 -2.00 14.25
N SER A 289 -0.54 -2.30 15.45
CA SER A 289 -1.46 -3.41 15.62
C SER A 289 -2.79 -3.07 14.96
N LEU A 290 -3.30 -3.99 14.14
CA LEU A 290 -4.59 -3.87 13.47
C LEU A 290 -5.55 -4.94 14.00
N PRO A 291 -6.87 -4.69 14.01
CA PRO A 291 -7.86 -5.69 14.42
C PRO A 291 -8.02 -6.79 13.35
N GLN A 292 -8.36 -8.00 13.79
CA GLN A 292 -8.67 -9.15 12.91
C GLN A 292 -7.59 -9.41 11.85
N VAL A 293 -6.35 -9.62 12.29
CA VAL A 293 -5.22 -9.91 11.39
C VAL A 293 -5.36 -11.31 10.79
N PRO A 294 -5.12 -11.48 9.47
CA PRO A 294 -5.17 -12.78 8.80
C PRO A 294 -4.22 -13.82 9.41
N ALA A 295 -4.58 -15.09 9.32
CA ALA A 295 -3.93 -16.19 10.03
C ALA A 295 -2.44 -16.38 9.66
N LYS A 296 -2.03 -16.04 8.44
CA LYS A 296 -0.63 -16.15 7.98
C LYS A 296 0.21 -14.89 8.27
N MET A 297 -0.35 -13.88 8.92
CA MET A 297 0.37 -12.69 9.37
C MET A 297 0.66 -12.75 10.88
N GLN A 298 1.85 -12.27 11.26
CA GLN A 298 2.29 -12.22 12.65
C GLN A 298 2.04 -10.83 13.23
N THR A 299 1.78 -10.77 14.55
CA THR A 299 1.38 -9.55 15.26
C THR A 299 2.33 -9.11 16.37
N LYS A 300 3.50 -9.77 16.51
CA LYS A 300 4.44 -9.53 17.64
C LYS A 300 5.01 -8.10 17.66
N THR A 301 5.28 -7.53 16.49
CA THR A 301 5.87 -6.19 16.31
C THR A 301 5.17 -5.47 15.16
N GLY A 302 3.86 -5.22 15.32
CA GLY A 302 3.00 -4.79 14.22
C GLY A 302 2.53 -5.98 13.36
N VAL A 303 1.93 -5.70 12.20
CA VAL A 303 1.49 -6.72 11.26
C VAL A 303 2.63 -7.04 10.28
N GLN A 304 3.05 -8.30 10.26
CA GLN A 304 4.12 -8.79 9.39
C GLN A 304 3.68 -10.02 8.59
N LEU A 305 4.03 -10.08 7.32
CA LEU A 305 3.79 -11.24 6.46
C LEU A 305 5.09 -12.04 6.30
N ARG A 306 5.04 -13.34 6.57
CA ARG A 306 6.17 -14.22 6.24
C ARG A 306 6.21 -14.45 4.73
N LEU A 307 7.33 -14.14 4.10
CA LEU A 307 7.53 -14.36 2.68
C LEU A 307 7.49 -15.88 2.38
N PRO A 308 6.50 -16.37 1.62
CA PRO A 308 6.37 -17.80 1.35
C PRO A 308 7.57 -18.33 0.57
N ARG A 309 8.05 -19.55 0.85
CA ARG A 309 9.28 -20.09 0.23
C ARG A 309 9.10 -20.49 -1.24
N ASN A 310 7.86 -20.63 -1.68
CA ASN A 310 7.44 -20.99 -3.04
C ASN A 310 7.26 -19.77 -3.97
N VAL A 311 7.66 -18.57 -3.55
CA VAL A 311 7.56 -17.35 -4.36
C VAL A 311 8.93 -16.93 -4.90
N TRP A 312 9.03 -16.65 -6.20
CA TRP A 312 10.17 -15.96 -6.81
C TRP A 312 9.73 -14.63 -7.41
N PHE A 313 10.63 -13.65 -7.39
CA PHE A 313 10.42 -12.34 -7.99
C PHE A 313 11.23 -12.23 -9.28
N VAL A 314 10.59 -11.77 -10.34
CA VAL A 314 11.22 -11.59 -11.66
C VAL A 314 11.03 -10.15 -12.09
N GLY A 315 12.08 -9.35 -12.00
CA GLY A 315 12.12 -7.99 -12.52
C GLY A 315 12.46 -7.99 -13.99
N THR A 316 11.64 -7.35 -14.82
CA THR A 316 12.00 -7.06 -16.21
C THR A 316 12.62 -5.67 -16.26
N ALA A 317 13.70 -5.52 -17.01
CA ALA A 317 14.34 -4.23 -17.24
C ALA A 317 14.67 -4.02 -18.71
N ASN A 318 14.45 -2.81 -19.18
CA ASN A 318 14.98 -2.34 -20.45
C ASN A 318 16.34 -1.69 -20.17
N GLN A 319 17.28 -1.81 -21.10
CA GLN A 319 18.61 -1.16 -21.00
C GLN A 319 18.62 0.25 -21.65
N ASP A 320 17.45 0.85 -21.82
CA ASP A 320 17.30 2.14 -22.53
C ASP A 320 17.64 3.33 -21.61
N GLU A 321 18.13 4.43 -22.20
CA GLU A 321 18.56 5.67 -21.50
C GLU A 321 17.49 6.30 -20.60
N THR A 322 16.22 5.97 -20.81
CA THR A 322 15.07 6.51 -20.07
C THR A 322 14.81 5.81 -18.74
N THR A 323 15.61 4.80 -18.39
CA THR A 323 15.41 3.98 -17.19
C THR A 323 16.55 4.12 -16.19
N PHE A 324 16.28 3.87 -14.91
CA PHE A 324 17.31 3.96 -13.87
C PHE A 324 18.21 2.72 -13.88
N ALA A 325 19.52 2.90 -13.86
CA ALA A 325 20.44 1.78 -13.62
C ALA A 325 20.19 1.18 -12.22
N PHE A 326 20.17 -0.15 -12.14
CA PHE A 326 20.03 -0.82 -10.84
C PHE A 326 21.24 -0.55 -9.95
N ALA A 327 21.00 -0.32 -8.66
CA ALA A 327 22.08 -0.21 -7.69
C ALA A 327 22.90 -1.51 -7.62
N PRO A 328 24.24 -1.44 -7.41
CA PRO A 328 25.09 -2.64 -7.32
C PRO A 328 24.62 -3.69 -6.32
N LYS A 329 24.02 -3.25 -5.20
CA LYS A 329 23.45 -4.12 -4.17
C LYS A 329 22.29 -4.98 -4.69
N THR A 330 21.52 -4.49 -5.66
CA THR A 330 20.40 -5.21 -6.29
C THR A 330 20.95 -6.29 -7.22
N TYR A 331 21.91 -5.91 -8.08
CA TYR A 331 22.61 -6.86 -8.95
C TYR A 331 23.32 -7.97 -8.19
N ASP A 332 23.99 -7.64 -7.09
CA ASP A 332 24.71 -8.63 -6.28
C ASP A 332 23.76 -9.71 -5.74
N ARG A 333 22.52 -9.34 -5.38
CA ARG A 333 21.50 -10.24 -4.81
C ARG A 333 20.72 -11.04 -5.86
N ALA A 334 20.56 -10.52 -7.08
CA ALA A 334 19.75 -11.14 -8.11
C ALA A 334 20.51 -12.19 -8.93
N HIS A 335 19.79 -13.16 -9.49
CA HIS A 335 20.22 -13.83 -10.71
C HIS A 335 19.93 -12.90 -11.89
N VAL A 336 20.89 -12.67 -12.78
CA VAL A 336 20.73 -11.78 -13.93
C VAL A 336 20.83 -12.60 -15.18
N MET A 337 19.92 -12.37 -16.12
CA MET A 337 19.86 -13.09 -17.38
C MET A 337 19.49 -12.14 -18.49
N GLU A 338 20.26 -12.16 -19.56
CA GLU A 338 19.99 -11.39 -20.77
C GLU A 338 19.35 -12.30 -21.81
N LEU A 339 18.14 -11.93 -22.26
CA LEU A 339 17.41 -12.69 -23.26
C LEU A 339 17.74 -12.17 -24.65
N GLN A 340 18.25 -13.05 -25.51
CA GLN A 340 18.48 -12.72 -26.90
C GLN A 340 17.23 -12.97 -27.75
N PRO A 341 17.01 -12.16 -28.80
CA PRO A 341 15.92 -12.38 -29.73
C PRO A 341 16.12 -13.65 -30.58
N ASN A 342 15.05 -14.09 -31.24
CA ASN A 342 15.08 -15.12 -32.30
C ASN A 342 15.51 -16.52 -31.84
N ALA A 343 14.89 -17.06 -30.79
CA ALA A 343 15.06 -18.46 -30.45
C ALA A 343 14.62 -19.40 -31.60
N PRO A 344 15.37 -20.48 -31.87
CA PRO A 344 15.03 -21.44 -32.93
C PRO A 344 13.72 -22.15 -32.61
N SER A 345 13.01 -22.58 -33.67
CA SER A 345 11.75 -23.31 -33.51
C SER A 345 11.98 -24.64 -32.79
N VAL A 346 11.19 -24.88 -31.74
CA VAL A 346 11.24 -26.14 -30.98
C VAL A 346 10.47 -27.22 -31.76
N PRO A 347 11.01 -28.42 -32.02
CA PRO A 347 10.24 -29.47 -32.66
C PRO A 347 8.98 -29.82 -31.86
N THR A 348 7.85 -30.05 -32.53
CA THR A 348 6.65 -30.57 -31.85
C THR A 348 6.94 -31.98 -31.37
N ALA A 349 6.89 -32.19 -30.06
CA ALA A 349 7.10 -33.48 -29.43
C ALA A 349 5.96 -33.80 -28.47
N SER A 350 5.67 -35.08 -28.29
CA SER A 350 4.75 -35.52 -27.25
C SER A 350 5.48 -35.48 -25.91
N VAL A 351 5.00 -34.61 -25.02
CA VAL A 351 5.45 -34.58 -23.62
C VAL A 351 4.52 -35.46 -22.79
N PRO A 352 5.04 -36.27 -21.85
CA PRO A 352 4.18 -37.01 -20.92
C PRO A 352 3.14 -36.10 -20.26
N GLY A 353 1.91 -36.59 -20.11
CA GLY A 353 0.92 -35.92 -19.28
C GLY A 353 1.47 -35.78 -17.85
N ARG A 354 1.34 -34.58 -17.26
CA ARG A 354 1.70 -34.35 -15.86
C ARG A 354 0.40 -34.18 -15.06
N GLU A 355 0.23 -34.98 -14.03
CA GLU A 355 -0.91 -34.88 -13.13
C GLU A 355 -0.64 -33.79 -12.08
N GLY A 356 -1.08 -32.57 -12.40
CA GLY A 356 -1.03 -31.44 -11.47
C GLY A 356 0.23 -30.57 -11.56
N PRO A 357 0.33 -29.56 -10.67
CA PRO A 357 1.41 -28.58 -10.67
C PRO A 357 2.73 -29.22 -10.22
N VAL A 358 3.87 -28.67 -10.64
CA VAL A 358 5.18 -29.10 -10.16
C VAL A 358 5.31 -28.78 -8.67
N SER A 359 5.70 -29.80 -7.90
CA SER A 359 6.01 -29.68 -6.48
C SER A 359 7.25 -28.80 -6.27
N VAL A 360 7.09 -27.69 -5.55
CA VAL A 360 8.21 -26.84 -5.10
C VAL A 360 9.15 -27.64 -4.21
N HIS A 361 8.62 -28.51 -3.35
CA HIS A 361 9.43 -29.37 -2.51
C HIS A 361 10.29 -30.31 -3.34
N SER A 362 9.72 -30.92 -4.39
CA SER A 362 10.48 -31.77 -5.32
C SER A 362 11.51 -30.99 -6.11
N LEU A 363 11.18 -29.78 -6.59
CA LEU A 363 12.12 -28.93 -7.34
C LEU A 363 13.32 -28.53 -6.48
N LEU A 364 13.08 -28.03 -5.27
CA LEU A 364 14.14 -27.69 -4.33
C LEU A 364 14.93 -28.93 -3.87
N GLY A 365 14.28 -30.10 -3.83
CA GLY A 365 14.93 -31.39 -3.59
C GLY A 365 15.92 -31.76 -4.70
N ALA A 366 15.50 -31.61 -5.96
CA ALA A 366 16.35 -31.84 -7.12
C ALA A 366 17.56 -30.88 -7.15
N PHE A 367 17.35 -29.60 -6.80
CA PHE A 367 18.45 -28.64 -6.68
C PHE A 367 19.48 -29.05 -5.64
N ARG A 368 19.04 -29.46 -4.44
CA ARG A 368 19.96 -29.95 -3.39
C ARG A 368 20.69 -31.23 -3.80
N ALA A 369 20.03 -32.14 -4.52
CA ALA A 369 20.65 -33.34 -5.03
C ALA A 369 21.74 -33.01 -6.07
N ALA A 370 21.48 -32.05 -6.95
CA ALA A 370 22.45 -31.54 -7.91
C ALA A 370 23.65 -30.89 -7.19
N GLU A 371 23.40 -30.02 -6.20
CA GLU A 371 24.45 -29.39 -5.37
C GLU A 371 25.40 -30.43 -4.74
N GLY A 372 24.86 -31.56 -4.27
CA GLY A 372 25.67 -32.66 -3.74
C GLY A 372 26.46 -33.42 -4.82
N THR A 373 25.82 -33.71 -5.96
CA THR A 373 26.40 -34.50 -7.06
C THR A 373 27.54 -33.76 -7.75
N HIS A 374 27.38 -32.46 -8.00
CA HIS A 374 28.32 -31.63 -8.74
C HIS A 374 29.11 -30.65 -7.84
N ALA A 375 29.26 -30.98 -6.55
CA ALA A 375 29.98 -30.13 -5.59
C ALA A 375 31.44 -29.86 -6.00
N ASN A 376 32.11 -30.85 -6.59
CA ASN A 376 33.48 -30.73 -7.07
C ASN A 376 33.58 -29.80 -8.29
N ASP A 377 32.59 -29.86 -9.19
CA ASP A 377 32.52 -28.98 -10.36
C ASP A 377 32.33 -27.52 -9.94
N ALA A 378 31.42 -27.28 -9.00
CA ALA A 378 31.25 -25.96 -8.41
C ALA A 378 32.52 -25.49 -7.67
N ALA A 379 33.27 -26.39 -7.02
CA ALA A 379 34.54 -26.04 -6.38
C ALA A 379 35.61 -25.59 -7.39
N ARG A 380 35.71 -26.27 -8.54
CA ARG A 380 36.60 -25.85 -9.64
C ARG A 380 36.21 -24.49 -10.20
N ALA A 381 34.92 -24.27 -10.45
CA ALA A 381 34.41 -22.98 -10.92
C ALA A 381 34.70 -21.85 -9.91
N ARG A 382 34.48 -22.09 -8.61
CA ARG A 382 34.85 -21.13 -7.56
C ARG A 382 36.35 -20.84 -7.56
N GLN A 383 37.19 -21.87 -7.63
CA GLN A 383 38.65 -21.69 -7.61
C GLN A 383 39.10 -20.82 -8.78
N PHE A 384 38.59 -21.08 -9.99
CA PHE A 384 38.89 -20.26 -11.16
C PHE A 384 38.52 -18.79 -10.94
N VAL A 385 37.33 -18.51 -10.39
CA VAL A 385 36.93 -17.13 -10.05
C VAL A 385 37.88 -16.52 -9.00
N HIS A 386 38.27 -17.27 -7.97
CA HIS A 386 39.25 -16.81 -6.97
C HIS A 386 40.62 -16.51 -7.57
N ASP A 387 41.06 -17.29 -8.55
CA ASP A 387 42.34 -17.09 -9.25
C ASP A 387 42.35 -15.78 -10.07
N LEU A 388 41.17 -15.31 -10.52
CA LEU A 388 41.01 -13.99 -11.16
C LEU A 388 40.98 -12.82 -10.16
N ALA A 389 40.69 -13.06 -8.87
CA ALA A 389 40.49 -12.00 -7.88
C ALA A 389 41.69 -11.05 -7.71
N PRO A 390 42.95 -11.51 -7.66
CA PRO A 390 44.11 -10.62 -7.59
C PRO A 390 44.18 -9.65 -8.77
N PHE A 391 43.97 -10.15 -9.99
CA PHE A 391 43.98 -9.33 -11.20
C PHE A 391 42.89 -8.25 -11.14
N PHE A 392 41.66 -8.62 -10.77
CA PHE A 392 40.56 -7.65 -10.64
C PHE A 392 40.81 -6.59 -9.57
N ASN A 393 41.43 -6.97 -8.45
CA ASN A 393 41.74 -6.04 -7.38
C ASN A 393 42.85 -5.06 -7.79
N GLU A 394 43.91 -5.56 -8.42
CA GLU A 394 45.06 -4.74 -8.83
C GLU A 394 44.74 -3.83 -10.02
N ARG A 395 44.08 -4.36 -11.06
CA ARG A 395 43.82 -3.63 -12.32
C ARG A 395 42.54 -2.80 -12.27
N PHE A 396 41.47 -3.29 -11.64
CA PHE A 396 40.15 -2.63 -11.66
C PHE A 396 39.68 -2.11 -10.30
N ARG A 397 40.41 -2.41 -9.21
CA ARG A 397 39.99 -2.11 -7.82
C ARG A 397 38.60 -2.68 -7.51
N VAL A 398 38.31 -3.86 -8.04
CA VAL A 398 37.07 -4.60 -7.82
C VAL A 398 37.35 -5.81 -6.96
N SER A 399 36.45 -6.06 -6.01
CA SER A 399 36.41 -7.28 -5.20
C SER A 399 34.98 -7.78 -5.10
N TRP A 400 34.83 -9.05 -4.76
CA TRP A 400 33.56 -9.69 -4.47
C TRP A 400 33.64 -10.47 -3.16
N GLY A 401 32.50 -10.57 -2.48
CA GLY A 401 32.39 -11.30 -1.23
C GLY A 401 31.82 -12.71 -1.40
N ASN A 402 31.60 -13.37 -0.25
CA ASN A 402 31.13 -14.76 -0.14
C ASN A 402 29.79 -15.05 -0.85
N ARG A 403 29.01 -14.01 -1.20
CA ARG A 403 27.76 -14.18 -1.95
C ARG A 403 28.01 -14.79 -3.33
N LEU A 404 29.09 -14.39 -4.01
CA LEU A 404 29.42 -14.94 -5.32
C LEU A 404 29.73 -16.44 -5.19
N ASP A 405 30.48 -16.84 -4.18
CA ASP A 405 30.77 -18.26 -3.90
C ASP A 405 29.49 -19.06 -3.63
N GLN A 406 28.56 -18.51 -2.86
CA GLN A 406 27.25 -19.15 -2.62
C GLN A 406 26.46 -19.29 -3.90
N HIS A 407 26.47 -18.29 -4.77
CA HIS A 407 25.78 -18.33 -6.05
C HIS A 407 26.39 -19.38 -6.98
N ILE A 408 27.72 -19.41 -7.14
CA ILE A 408 28.42 -20.45 -7.92
C ILE A 408 28.08 -21.85 -7.37
N SER A 409 28.06 -22.00 -6.05
CA SER A 409 27.78 -23.28 -5.38
C SER A 409 26.36 -23.81 -5.59
N ARG A 410 25.40 -22.95 -5.96
CA ARG A 410 24.00 -23.33 -6.21
C ARG A 410 23.67 -23.38 -7.69
N PHE A 411 24.22 -22.45 -8.47
CA PHE A 411 23.95 -22.30 -9.90
C PHE A 411 24.62 -23.41 -10.72
N VAL A 412 25.95 -23.54 -10.61
CA VAL A 412 26.74 -24.46 -11.46
C VAL A 412 26.21 -25.90 -11.35
N PRO A 413 25.98 -26.47 -10.14
CA PRO A 413 25.48 -27.83 -10.04
C PRO A 413 24.13 -28.07 -10.73
N VAL A 414 23.21 -27.11 -10.63
CA VAL A 414 21.87 -27.23 -11.19
C VAL A 414 21.90 -27.08 -12.70
N ASP A 415 22.73 -26.19 -13.24
CA ASP A 415 22.92 -26.04 -14.68
C ASP A 415 23.49 -27.34 -15.29
N LEU A 416 24.51 -27.93 -14.66
CA LEU A 416 25.07 -29.23 -15.06
C LEU A 416 24.02 -30.35 -15.03
N ALA A 417 23.28 -30.46 -13.93
CA ALA A 417 22.24 -31.47 -13.78
C ALA A 417 21.08 -31.26 -14.78
N ALA A 418 20.86 -30.04 -15.25
CA ALA A 418 19.92 -29.71 -16.31
C ALA A 418 20.48 -29.97 -17.73
N GLY A 419 21.68 -30.54 -17.85
CA GLY A 419 22.33 -30.89 -19.11
C GLY A 419 23.30 -29.83 -19.63
N GLY A 420 23.66 -28.83 -18.83
CA GLY A 420 24.70 -27.85 -19.11
C GLY A 420 26.12 -28.36 -18.83
N SER A 421 27.08 -27.48 -18.99
CA SER A 421 28.51 -27.74 -18.74
C SER A 421 29.09 -26.74 -17.76
N VAL A 422 30.26 -27.08 -17.17
CA VAL A 422 30.95 -26.16 -16.26
C VAL A 422 31.37 -24.88 -17.00
N GLY A 423 31.76 -25.01 -18.28
CA GLY A 423 32.10 -23.88 -19.13
C GLY A 423 30.91 -22.93 -19.31
N GLU A 424 29.78 -23.43 -19.82
CA GLU A 424 28.58 -22.61 -20.05
C GLU A 424 28.09 -21.92 -18.76
N ALA A 425 28.05 -22.66 -17.65
CA ALA A 425 27.59 -22.12 -16.37
C ALA A 425 28.53 -21.04 -15.82
N LEU A 426 29.85 -21.25 -15.92
CA LEU A 426 30.85 -20.29 -15.47
C LEU A 426 30.87 -19.05 -16.36
N ASP A 427 30.75 -19.22 -17.67
CA ASP A 427 30.69 -18.13 -18.66
C ASP A 427 29.54 -17.17 -18.34
N HIS A 428 28.34 -17.72 -18.10
CA HIS A 428 27.18 -16.93 -17.68
C HIS A 428 27.44 -16.16 -16.38
N LEU A 429 28.02 -16.80 -15.36
CA LEU A 429 28.27 -16.16 -14.06
C LEU A 429 29.35 -15.08 -14.14
N LEU A 430 30.42 -15.28 -14.91
CA LEU A 430 31.46 -14.29 -15.12
C LEU A 430 30.91 -13.06 -15.82
N ALA A 431 30.21 -13.25 -16.94
CA ALA A 431 29.58 -12.17 -17.69
C ALA A 431 28.60 -11.36 -16.81
N THR A 432 27.74 -12.05 -16.06
CA THR A 432 26.63 -11.39 -15.36
C THR A 432 26.93 -10.92 -13.93
N LYS A 433 27.97 -11.46 -13.27
CA LYS A 433 28.27 -11.14 -11.85
C LYS A 433 29.64 -10.53 -11.63
N VAL A 434 30.61 -10.82 -12.49
CA VAL A 434 31.98 -10.32 -12.36
C VAL A 434 32.20 -9.14 -13.31
N LEU A 435 31.98 -9.32 -14.61
CA LEU A 435 32.20 -8.27 -15.62
C LEU A 435 31.26 -7.09 -15.46
N LYS A 436 29.99 -7.31 -15.08
CA LYS A 436 29.06 -6.22 -14.75
C LYS A 436 29.57 -5.24 -13.69
N LYS A 437 30.52 -5.63 -12.83
CA LYS A 437 31.09 -4.71 -11.82
C LYS A 437 32.07 -3.70 -12.42
N ILE A 438 32.63 -4.00 -13.59
CA ILE A 438 33.60 -3.14 -14.29
C ILE A 438 33.01 -2.39 -15.47
N GLN A 439 31.87 -2.82 -16.01
CA GLN A 439 31.17 -2.15 -17.11
C GLN A 439 30.88 -0.67 -16.82
N GLY A 440 31.07 0.17 -17.84
CA GLY A 440 30.78 1.62 -17.79
C GLY A 440 31.77 2.44 -16.95
N ARG A 441 32.91 1.87 -16.54
CA ARG A 441 33.94 2.59 -15.79
C ARG A 441 34.99 3.18 -16.72
N HIS A 442 34.86 4.46 -17.05
CA HIS A 442 35.83 5.20 -17.89
C HIS A 442 37.28 5.23 -17.38
N SER A 443 37.53 4.85 -16.12
CA SER A 443 38.89 4.73 -15.57
C SER A 443 39.63 3.48 -16.02
N ILE A 444 38.92 2.51 -16.63
CA ILE A 444 39.49 1.26 -17.11
C ILE A 444 40.11 1.49 -18.48
N ARG A 445 41.28 0.88 -18.69
CA ARG A 445 41.98 0.99 -19.96
C ARG A 445 41.71 -0.26 -20.83
N PRO A 446 41.61 -0.12 -22.16
CA PRO A 446 41.40 -1.24 -23.06
C PRO A 446 42.47 -2.34 -22.97
N ASP A 447 43.74 -1.99 -22.74
CA ASP A 447 44.85 -2.95 -22.59
C ASP A 447 44.63 -3.90 -21.41
N ALA A 448 44.12 -3.41 -20.28
CA ALA A 448 43.80 -4.24 -19.12
C ALA A 448 42.64 -5.20 -19.39
N LEU A 449 41.71 -4.85 -20.27
CA LEU A 449 40.61 -5.72 -20.70
C LEU A 449 41.09 -6.79 -21.68
N GLU A 450 42.02 -6.46 -22.59
CA GLU A 450 42.67 -7.43 -23.46
C GLU A 450 43.51 -8.44 -22.67
N GLU A 451 44.27 -7.98 -21.66
CA GLU A 451 44.98 -8.86 -20.73
C GLU A 451 44.02 -9.80 -19.98
N LEU A 452 42.86 -9.29 -19.54
CA LEU A 452 41.84 -10.09 -18.88
C LEU A 452 41.29 -11.19 -19.79
N ALA A 453 40.97 -10.85 -21.04
CA ALA A 453 40.46 -11.81 -22.02
C ALA A 453 41.46 -12.95 -22.23
N ALA A 454 42.74 -12.63 -22.45
CA ALA A 454 43.80 -13.63 -22.60
C ALA A 454 43.94 -14.52 -21.37
N LEU A 455 43.90 -13.94 -20.16
CA LEU A 455 43.97 -14.70 -18.91
C LEU A 455 42.80 -15.69 -18.76
N ILE A 456 41.59 -15.27 -19.15
CA ILE A 456 40.38 -16.11 -19.09
C ILE A 456 40.47 -17.26 -20.11
N GLU A 457 40.90 -16.97 -21.34
CA GLU A 457 41.07 -17.98 -22.39
C GLU A 457 42.13 -19.03 -22.04
N GLU A 458 43.30 -18.60 -21.54
CA GLU A 458 44.39 -19.49 -21.17
C GLU A 458 44.05 -20.41 -19.99
N GLY A 459 43.34 -19.88 -18.99
CA GLY A 459 42.96 -20.60 -17.78
C GLY A 459 41.65 -21.40 -17.88
N TRP A 460 40.95 -21.36 -19.01
CA TRP A 460 39.57 -21.79 -19.11
C TRP A 460 39.35 -23.27 -18.73
N LEU A 461 38.29 -23.54 -17.97
CA LEU A 461 38.04 -24.85 -17.35
C LEU A 461 37.48 -25.91 -18.31
N ASP A 462 36.80 -25.51 -19.39
CA ASP A 462 36.11 -26.42 -20.32
C ASP A 462 36.57 -26.20 -21.75
N ARG A 463 37.25 -27.18 -22.34
CA ARG A 463 37.76 -27.07 -23.72
C ARG A 463 36.68 -27.24 -24.79
N ASN A 464 35.52 -27.79 -24.44
CA ASN A 464 34.44 -28.03 -25.39
C ASN A 464 33.47 -26.83 -25.49
N HIS A 465 33.38 -26.02 -24.44
CA HIS A 465 32.52 -24.84 -24.39
C HIS A 465 33.33 -23.64 -23.89
N GLY A 466 33.70 -22.75 -24.82
CA GLY A 466 34.51 -21.57 -24.52
C GLY A 466 33.74 -20.46 -23.79
N PRO A 467 34.45 -19.43 -23.31
CA PRO A 467 33.87 -18.28 -22.60
C PRO A 467 33.23 -17.25 -23.56
N GLU A 468 32.29 -17.69 -24.40
CA GLU A 468 31.75 -16.88 -25.50
C GLU A 468 31.07 -15.58 -25.02
N LEU A 469 30.23 -15.66 -23.98
CA LEU A 469 29.51 -14.49 -23.44
C LEU A 469 30.46 -13.54 -22.72
N THR A 470 31.39 -14.09 -21.94
CA THR A 470 32.38 -13.32 -21.19
C THR A 470 33.28 -12.55 -22.14
N LEU A 471 33.82 -13.20 -23.18
CA LEU A 471 34.69 -12.54 -24.16
C LEU A 471 33.92 -11.51 -25.00
N ALA A 472 32.69 -11.82 -25.43
CA ALA A 472 31.85 -10.86 -26.13
C ALA A 472 31.58 -9.61 -25.27
N SER A 473 31.30 -9.78 -23.97
CA SER A 473 31.11 -8.65 -23.06
C SER A 473 32.39 -7.83 -22.89
N ILE A 474 33.57 -8.46 -22.83
CA ILE A 474 34.84 -7.74 -22.74
C ILE A 474 35.10 -6.93 -24.02
N GLN A 475 34.86 -7.56 -25.17
CA GLN A 475 35.06 -6.93 -26.47
C GLN A 475 34.15 -5.71 -26.66
N ASN A 476 32.86 -5.82 -26.30
CA ASN A 476 31.92 -4.70 -26.36
C ASN A 476 32.40 -3.52 -25.50
N GLU A 477 32.85 -3.78 -24.27
CA GLU A 477 33.37 -2.73 -23.38
C GLU A 477 34.66 -2.08 -23.95
N ILE A 478 35.55 -2.86 -24.56
CA ILE A 478 36.74 -2.35 -25.24
C ILE A 478 36.35 -1.40 -26.38
N GLU A 479 35.34 -1.77 -27.17
CA GLU A 479 34.84 -0.95 -28.28
C GLU A 479 34.23 0.35 -27.78
N GLU A 480 33.40 0.31 -26.74
CA GLU A 480 32.82 1.50 -26.11
C GLU A 480 33.90 2.45 -25.56
N LEU A 481 34.92 1.92 -24.86
CA LEU A 481 36.04 2.72 -24.33
C LEU A 481 36.98 3.29 -25.40
N ARG A 482 36.95 2.74 -26.62
CA ARG A 482 37.71 3.27 -27.76
C ARG A 482 36.93 4.32 -28.54
N LEU A 483 35.59 4.27 -28.47
CA LEU A 483 34.68 5.21 -29.15
C LEU A 483 34.40 6.47 -28.32
N GLY A 484 34.40 6.37 -26.98
CA GLY A 484 34.30 7.48 -26.05
C GLY A 484 35.65 8.10 -25.73
#